data_AF-A0A7C1KHD3-F1
#
_entry.id   AF-A0A7C1KHD3-F1
#
_cell.length_a   1.000
_cell.length_b   1.000
_cell.length_c   1.000
_cell.angle_alpha   90.00
_cell.angle_beta   90.00
_cell.angle_gamma   90.00
#
_symmetry.space_group_name_H-M   'P 1'
#
loop_
_entity.id
_entity.type
_entity.pdbx_description
1 polymer ?
#
loop_
_entity_poly.entity_id
_entity_poly.type
_entity_poly.pdbx_seq_one_letter_code
_entity_poly.pdbx_strand_id
1 'polypeptide(L)'
;MNTQKLKRIRAQRRKYRVRNRIYGTPQRPRLSVFRSNMHIYAQLIDDLHGVTLAAASSCGKNSGLSYGGNIAAAREVGRKIAELAKAKGITQAVFDRGSYRFHGRVAALAIAATEAGLKCTDPEAIRAKQEARAQKQAEAPKAKAEARPRGGPPAGKAPAKKEKAAK
;
A
#
# COMPACT_ATOMS: atom_id res chain seq x y z
N MET A 1 0.10 -22.22 -14.44
CA MET A 1 -0.21 -21.75 -13.06
C MET A 1 -0.99 -20.44 -13.10
N ASN A 2 -2.08 -20.32 -12.33
CA ASN A 2 -2.87 -19.08 -12.27
C ASN A 2 -2.10 -17.98 -11.49
N THR A 3 -1.59 -16.98 -12.20
CA THR A 3 -0.75 -15.88 -11.67
C THR A 3 -1.50 -15.02 -10.64
N GLN A 4 -2.82 -14.84 -10.79
CA GLN A 4 -3.65 -14.10 -9.85
C GLN A 4 -3.79 -14.84 -8.51
N LYS A 5 -3.96 -16.16 -8.56
CA LYS A 5 -4.01 -17.01 -7.36
C LYS A 5 -2.71 -16.90 -6.56
N LEU A 6 -1.55 -16.98 -7.23
CA LEU A 6 -0.25 -16.80 -6.59
C LEU A 6 -0.06 -15.41 -5.96
N LYS A 7 -0.51 -14.36 -6.65
CA LYS A 7 -0.48 -12.98 -6.14
C LYS A 7 -1.27 -12.83 -4.84
N ARG A 8 -2.49 -13.40 -4.79
CA ARG A 8 -3.35 -13.39 -3.60
C ARG A 8 -2.70 -14.14 -2.43
N ILE A 9 -2.15 -15.33 -2.67
CA ILE A 9 -1.46 -16.12 -1.63
C ILE A 9 -0.27 -15.34 -1.06
N ARG A 10 0.57 -14.75 -1.92
CA ARG A 10 1.72 -13.93 -1.47
C ARG A 10 1.27 -12.70 -0.67
N ALA A 11 0.18 -12.05 -1.06
CA ALA A 11 -0.38 -10.93 -0.32
C ALA A 11 -0.90 -11.35 1.06
N GLN A 12 -1.59 -12.49 1.13
CA GLN A 12 -2.12 -13.04 2.37
C GLN A 12 -0.99 -13.41 3.35
N ARG A 13 0.09 -14.05 2.88
CA ARG A 13 1.28 -14.32 3.70
C ARG A 13 1.88 -13.05 4.31
N ARG A 14 2.02 -11.98 3.51
CA ARG A 14 2.52 -10.69 4.02
C ARG A 14 1.59 -10.08 5.07
N LYS A 15 0.28 -10.16 4.85
CA LYS A 15 -0.74 -9.67 5.76
C LYS A 15 -0.67 -10.39 7.11
N TYR A 16 -0.60 -11.73 7.12
CA TYR A 16 -0.43 -12.49 8.36
C TYR A 16 0.86 -12.12 9.09
N ARG A 17 1.99 -12.05 8.39
CA ARG A 17 3.27 -11.67 9.01
C ARG A 17 3.22 -10.31 9.72
N VAL A 18 2.49 -9.34 9.18
CA VAL A 18 2.29 -8.03 9.82
C VAL A 18 1.38 -8.17 11.04
N ARG A 19 0.26 -8.90 10.90
CA ARG A 19 -0.71 -9.11 11.97
C ARG A 19 -0.19 -9.95 13.14
N ASN A 20 0.82 -10.80 12.91
CA ASN A 20 1.47 -11.52 14.02
C ASN A 20 2.10 -10.59 15.06
N ARG A 21 2.38 -9.32 14.72
CA ARG A 21 2.94 -8.31 15.63
C ARG A 21 1.93 -7.23 16.03
N ILE A 22 0.73 -7.24 15.46
CA ILE A 22 -0.25 -6.17 15.61
C ILE A 22 -1.56 -6.80 16.06
N TYR A 23 -2.03 -6.37 17.23
CA TYR A 23 -3.29 -6.81 17.81
C TYR A 23 -4.14 -5.59 18.19
N GLY A 24 -5.42 -5.61 17.87
CA GLY A 24 -6.37 -4.56 18.22
C GLY A 24 -7.19 -4.91 19.46
N THR A 25 -7.31 -3.96 20.39
CA THR A 25 -8.20 -4.05 21.56
C THR A 25 -9.32 -3.00 21.46
N PRO A 26 -10.37 -3.05 22.30
CA PRO A 26 -11.43 -2.03 22.29
C PRO A 26 -10.88 -0.61 22.49
N GLN A 27 -9.87 -0.46 23.33
CA GLN A 27 -9.23 0.83 23.64
C GLN A 27 -8.25 1.27 22.53
N ARG A 28 -7.60 0.31 21.87
CA ARG A 28 -6.63 0.53 20.79
C ARG A 28 -6.95 -0.37 19.61
N PRO A 29 -8.02 -0.09 18.86
CA PRO A 29 -8.44 -0.92 17.75
C PRO A 29 -7.44 -0.90 16.61
N ARG A 30 -7.49 -1.94 15.79
CA ARG A 30 -6.62 -2.10 14.62
C ARG A 30 -7.23 -1.38 13.42
N LEU A 31 -6.53 -0.36 12.92
CA LEU A 31 -6.90 0.36 11.69
C LEU A 31 -6.39 -0.39 10.46
N SER A 32 -7.26 -1.18 9.84
CA SER A 32 -6.97 -2.01 8.66
C SER A 32 -7.21 -1.25 7.37
N VAL A 33 -6.21 -1.20 6.49
CA VAL A 33 -6.32 -0.56 5.17
C VAL A 33 -6.40 -1.59 4.04
N PHE A 34 -7.39 -1.43 3.15
CA PHE A 34 -7.48 -2.14 1.88
C PHE A 34 -7.47 -1.17 0.71
N ARG A 35 -6.65 -1.46 -0.30
CA ARG A 35 -6.53 -0.63 -1.50
C ARG A 35 -6.76 -1.47 -2.74
N SER A 36 -7.74 -1.09 -3.55
CA SER A 36 -7.89 -1.56 -4.91
C SER A 36 -7.29 -0.56 -5.90
N ASN A 37 -7.31 -0.88 -7.19
CA ASN A 37 -6.86 0.06 -8.22
C ASN A 37 -7.69 1.35 -8.18
N MET A 38 -9.01 1.22 -8.00
CA MET A 38 -9.96 2.33 -8.10
C MET A 38 -10.34 2.95 -6.76
N HIS A 39 -10.19 2.24 -5.64
CA HIS A 39 -10.75 2.65 -4.35
C HIS A 39 -9.82 2.35 -3.18
N ILE A 40 -10.11 2.97 -2.04
CA ILE A 40 -9.47 2.71 -0.76
C ILE A 40 -10.53 2.57 0.32
N TYR A 41 -10.28 1.65 1.24
CA TYR A 41 -11.15 1.27 2.34
C TYR A 41 -10.33 1.24 3.63
N ALA A 42 -10.91 1.72 4.71
CA ALA A 42 -10.34 1.70 6.04
C ALA A 42 -11.37 1.21 7.05
N GLN A 43 -10.94 0.37 7.98
CA GLN A 43 -11.79 -0.18 9.04
C GLN A 43 -11.07 -0.13 10.37
N LEU A 44 -11.75 0.30 11.41
CA LEU A 44 -11.34 0.14 12.80
C LEU A 44 -11.97 -1.13 13.35
N ILE A 45 -11.14 -2.08 13.70
CA ILE A 45 -11.56 -3.42 14.10
C ILE A 45 -11.07 -3.67 15.52
N ASP A 46 -11.95 -4.20 16.35
CA ASP A 46 -11.61 -4.83 17.61
C ASP A 46 -11.38 -6.33 17.38
N ASP A 47 -10.16 -6.82 17.62
CA ASP A 47 -9.81 -8.22 17.37
C ASP A 47 -10.23 -9.14 18.53
N LEU A 48 -10.61 -8.61 19.70
CA LEU A 48 -11.13 -9.41 20.83
C LEU A 48 -12.55 -9.89 20.54
N HIS A 49 -13.42 -8.98 20.13
CA HIS A 49 -14.82 -9.27 19.85
C HIS A 49 -15.09 -9.53 18.36
N GLY A 50 -14.12 -9.28 17.48
CA GLY A 50 -14.28 -9.44 16.03
C GLY A 50 -15.21 -8.40 15.41
N VAL A 51 -15.47 -7.29 16.11
CA VAL A 51 -16.44 -6.27 15.71
C VAL A 51 -15.73 -5.13 14.98
N THR A 52 -16.35 -4.63 13.91
CA THR A 52 -15.90 -3.41 13.24
C THR A 52 -16.54 -2.21 13.91
N LEU A 53 -15.72 -1.40 14.57
CA LEU A 53 -16.17 -0.20 15.28
C LEU A 53 -16.48 0.92 14.29
N ALA A 54 -15.65 1.16 13.29
CA ALA A 54 -15.93 2.16 12.27
C ALA A 54 -15.39 1.73 10.91
N ALA A 55 -16.03 2.18 9.84
CA ALA A 55 -15.61 1.91 8.48
C ALA A 55 -15.75 3.17 7.63
N ALA A 56 -14.77 3.41 6.78
CA ALA A 56 -14.79 4.48 5.80
C ALA A 56 -14.27 3.95 4.45
N SER A 57 -14.86 4.43 3.36
CA SER A 57 -14.38 4.06 2.03
C SER A 57 -14.57 5.19 1.04
N SER A 58 -13.79 5.15 -0.04
CA SER A 58 -13.99 6.03 -1.19
C SER A 58 -15.16 5.60 -2.08
N CYS A 59 -15.74 4.41 -1.82
CA CYS A 59 -16.77 3.80 -2.65
C CYS A 59 -18.14 4.02 -1.98
N GLY A 60 -18.87 5.04 -2.43
CA GLY A 60 -20.21 5.34 -1.92
C GLY A 60 -20.73 6.64 -2.53
N LYS A 61 -22.05 6.76 -2.69
CA LYS A 61 -22.70 7.97 -3.22
C LYS A 61 -22.35 9.23 -2.41
N ASN A 62 -21.99 9.06 -1.14
CA ASN A 62 -21.63 10.13 -0.20
C ASN A 62 -20.11 10.43 -0.19
N SER A 63 -19.32 9.82 -1.09
CA SER A 63 -17.88 10.09 -1.11
C SER A 63 -17.55 11.41 -1.80
N GLY A 64 -18.39 11.89 -2.74
CA GLY A 64 -18.15 13.10 -3.52
C GLY A 64 -16.93 13.02 -4.46
N LEU A 65 -16.28 11.86 -4.52
CA LEU A 65 -15.00 11.66 -5.21
C LEU A 65 -15.24 11.02 -6.58
N SER A 66 -14.88 11.75 -7.64
CA SER A 66 -14.89 11.24 -9.02
C SER A 66 -13.96 10.02 -9.18
N TYR A 67 -12.83 9.98 -8.45
CA TYR A 67 -11.88 8.86 -8.48
C TYR A 67 -11.28 8.57 -7.10
N GLY A 68 -11.54 7.38 -6.56
CA GLY A 68 -11.04 6.93 -5.26
C GLY A 68 -9.60 6.38 -5.26
N GLY A 69 -8.97 6.35 -6.44
CA GLY A 69 -7.69 5.69 -6.70
C GLY A 69 -6.47 6.56 -6.44
N ASN A 70 -6.66 7.81 -6.02
CA ASN A 70 -5.61 8.82 -5.87
C ASN A 70 -5.22 9.05 -4.40
N ILE A 71 -4.23 9.93 -4.18
CA ILE A 71 -3.76 10.34 -2.84
C ILE A 71 -4.77 11.25 -2.14
N ALA A 72 -5.46 12.11 -2.88
CA ALA A 72 -6.48 13.01 -2.33
C ALA A 72 -7.63 12.23 -1.67
N ALA A 73 -8.20 11.24 -2.36
CA ALA A 73 -9.21 10.36 -1.80
C ALA A 73 -8.73 9.61 -0.55
N ALA A 74 -7.46 9.21 -0.51
CA ALA A 74 -6.90 8.55 0.67
C ALA A 74 -6.84 9.49 1.89
N ARG A 75 -6.57 10.78 1.67
CA ARG A 75 -6.60 11.79 2.73
C ARG A 75 -8.02 12.00 3.26
N GLU A 76 -8.99 12.14 2.36
CA GLU A 76 -10.39 12.31 2.75
C GLU A 76 -10.93 11.11 3.53
N VAL A 77 -10.64 9.88 3.08
CA VAL A 77 -11.01 8.66 3.82
C VAL A 77 -10.33 8.62 5.19
N GLY A 78 -9.08 9.09 5.29
CA GLY A 78 -8.35 9.23 6.55
C GLY A 78 -9.00 10.22 7.52
N ARG A 79 -9.52 11.36 7.02
CA ARG A 79 -10.26 12.32 7.85
C ARG A 79 -11.60 11.75 8.32
N LYS A 80 -12.37 11.17 7.40
CA LYS A 80 -13.68 10.56 7.70
C LYS A 80 -13.58 9.44 8.75
N ILE A 81 -12.57 8.57 8.67
CA ILE A 81 -12.41 7.50 9.67
C ILE A 81 -12.07 8.06 11.06
N ALA A 82 -11.28 9.14 11.13
CA ALA A 82 -10.92 9.77 12.39
C ALA A 82 -12.11 10.48 13.05
N GLU A 83 -12.96 11.15 12.27
CA GLU A 83 -14.21 11.73 12.75
C GLU A 83 -15.16 10.67 13.32
N LEU A 84 -15.32 9.55 12.60
CA LEU A 84 -16.11 8.41 13.08
C LEU A 84 -15.51 7.76 14.33
N ALA A 85 -14.18 7.71 14.44
CA ALA A 85 -13.49 7.20 15.62
C ALA A 85 -13.72 8.10 16.84
N LYS A 86 -13.61 9.42 16.64
CA LYS A 86 -13.88 10.44 17.67
C LYS A 86 -15.31 10.38 18.17
N ALA A 87 -16.29 10.22 17.27
CA ALA A 87 -17.69 10.05 17.65
C ALA A 87 -17.92 8.81 18.54
N LYS A 88 -17.05 7.81 18.44
CA LYS A 88 -17.07 6.59 19.29
C LYS A 88 -16.11 6.66 20.48
N GLY A 89 -15.49 7.82 20.74
CA GLY A 89 -14.55 8.02 21.85
C GLY A 89 -13.18 7.37 21.67
N ILE A 90 -12.82 6.95 20.45
CA ILE A 90 -11.57 6.23 20.17
C ILE A 90 -10.48 7.24 19.79
N THR A 91 -9.45 7.36 20.64
CA THR A 91 -8.35 8.33 20.46
C THR A 91 -7.07 7.71 19.92
N GLN A 92 -6.86 6.41 20.18
CA GLN A 92 -5.66 5.67 19.80
C GLN A 92 -6.04 4.47 18.95
N ALA A 93 -5.25 4.20 17.90
CA ALA A 93 -5.42 3.02 17.07
C ALA A 93 -4.06 2.47 16.63
N VAL A 94 -3.98 1.17 16.37
CA VAL A 94 -2.77 0.56 15.81
C VAL A 94 -2.90 0.44 14.30
N PHE A 95 -1.93 0.96 13.55
CA PHE A 95 -1.99 0.99 12.09
C PHE A 95 -1.63 -0.36 11.43
N ASP A 96 -2.59 -1.00 10.77
CA ASP A 96 -2.40 -2.22 9.96
C ASP A 96 -2.33 -1.89 8.46
N ARG A 97 -1.10 -1.79 7.95
CA ARG A 97 -0.80 -1.63 6.52
C ARG A 97 -1.18 -2.84 5.65
N GLY A 98 -1.55 -3.96 6.26
CA GLY A 98 -1.89 -5.21 5.60
C GLY A 98 -0.76 -5.76 4.73
N SER A 99 -1.10 -6.14 3.50
CA SER A 99 -0.13 -6.70 2.54
C SER A 99 0.71 -5.63 1.80
N TYR A 100 0.39 -4.36 2.01
CA TYR A 100 0.93 -3.22 1.27
C TYR A 100 2.18 -2.66 1.95
N ARG A 101 2.98 -1.95 1.16
CA ARG A 101 4.09 -1.15 1.67
C ARG A 101 3.54 0.20 2.15
N PHE A 102 4.16 0.75 3.20
CA PHE A 102 3.79 2.06 3.71
C PHE A 102 4.38 3.14 2.78
N HIS A 103 3.60 3.55 1.78
CA HIS A 103 3.95 4.63 0.84
C HIS A 103 2.68 5.18 0.17
N GLY A 104 2.83 6.33 -0.49
CA GLY A 104 1.79 6.94 -1.32
C GLY A 104 0.44 6.98 -0.59
N ARG A 105 -0.58 6.37 -1.21
CA ARG A 105 -1.96 6.32 -0.67
C ARG A 105 -2.08 5.77 0.76
N VAL A 106 -1.30 4.75 1.11
CA VAL A 106 -1.38 4.13 2.45
C VAL A 106 -0.79 5.06 3.51
N ALA A 107 0.33 5.73 3.19
CA ALA A 107 0.93 6.71 4.09
C ALA A 107 0.08 7.98 4.21
N ALA A 108 -0.48 8.45 3.10
CA ALA A 108 -1.34 9.63 3.08
C ALA A 108 -2.61 9.46 3.94
N LEU A 109 -3.20 8.24 3.95
CA LEU A 109 -4.33 7.92 4.81
C LEU A 109 -3.94 7.97 6.29
N ALA A 110 -2.81 7.38 6.66
CA ALA A 110 -2.34 7.36 8.05
C ALA A 110 -2.03 8.77 8.58
N ILE A 111 -1.38 9.59 7.75
CA ILE A 111 -1.07 10.99 8.08
C ILE A 111 -2.37 11.78 8.26
N ALA A 112 -3.31 11.68 7.31
CA ALA A 112 -4.57 12.40 7.39
C ALA A 112 -5.45 11.97 8.59
N ALA A 113 -5.43 10.68 8.95
CA ALA A 113 -6.12 10.19 10.14
C ALA A 113 -5.50 10.75 11.44
N THR A 114 -4.17 10.87 11.46
CA THR A 114 -3.46 11.46 12.60
C THR A 114 -3.70 12.95 12.74
N GLU A 115 -3.65 13.70 11.63
CA GLU A 115 -4.00 15.13 11.59
C GLU A 115 -5.44 15.38 12.05
N ALA A 116 -6.36 14.47 11.70
CA ALA A 116 -7.74 14.52 12.16
C ALA A 116 -7.94 14.02 13.59
N GLY A 117 -6.86 13.70 14.34
CA GLY A 117 -6.87 13.45 15.78
C GLY A 117 -6.94 11.99 16.21
N LEU A 118 -6.84 11.03 15.29
CA LEU A 118 -6.69 9.61 15.62
C LEU A 118 -5.20 9.26 15.68
N LYS A 119 -4.65 9.04 16.88
CA LYS A 119 -3.23 8.70 17.05
C LYS A 119 -2.96 7.27 16.54
N CYS A 120 -2.53 7.16 15.29
CA CYS A 120 -2.18 5.87 14.67
C CYS A 120 -0.73 5.76 14.18
N THR A 121 -0.07 6.89 13.89
CA THR A 121 1.32 6.97 13.47
C THR A 121 1.92 8.29 13.89
N ASP A 122 3.23 8.35 14.18
CA ASP A 122 3.92 9.63 14.45
C ASP A 122 4.28 10.31 13.12
N PRO A 123 3.65 11.43 12.75
CA PRO A 123 3.85 12.08 11.46
C PRO A 123 5.27 12.65 11.33
N GLU A 124 5.84 13.12 12.44
CA GLU A 124 7.21 13.67 12.52
C GLU A 124 8.26 12.59 12.27
N ALA A 125 8.11 11.41 12.88
CA ALA A 125 9.01 10.29 12.65
C ALA A 125 8.99 9.82 11.19
N ILE A 126 7.84 9.92 10.52
CA ILE A 126 7.71 9.59 9.09
C ILE A 126 8.40 10.63 8.21
N ARG A 127 8.21 11.93 8.49
CA ARG A 127 8.86 13.03 7.76
C ARG A 127 10.38 12.98 7.91
N ALA A 128 10.89 12.81 9.13
CA ALA A 128 12.31 12.67 9.41
C ALA A 128 12.94 11.47 8.65
N LYS A 129 12.24 10.33 8.57
CA LYS A 129 12.70 9.17 7.79
C LYS A 129 12.71 9.41 6.28
N GLN A 130 11.78 10.22 5.78
CA GLN A 130 11.71 10.58 4.36
C GLN A 130 12.83 11.57 4.01
N GLU A 131 13.06 12.57 4.85
CA GLU A 131 14.13 13.55 4.71
C GLU A 131 15.50 12.90 4.78
N ALA A 132 15.75 12.03 5.78
CA ALA A 132 17.01 11.28 5.88
C ALA A 132 17.25 10.38 4.65
N ARG A 133 16.19 9.82 4.05
CA ARG A 133 16.30 9.00 2.84
C ARG A 133 16.51 9.85 1.58
N ALA A 134 15.92 11.05 1.53
CA ALA A 134 16.14 12.01 0.45
C ALA A 134 17.57 12.55 0.48
N GLN A 135 18.10 12.91 1.66
CA GLN A 135 19.49 13.30 1.86
C GLN A 135 20.44 12.18 1.41
N LYS A 136 20.19 10.94 1.84
CA LYS A 136 20.99 9.78 1.42
C LYS A 136 20.92 9.47 -0.09
N GLN A 137 19.86 9.90 -0.78
CA GLN A 137 19.72 9.76 -2.24
C GLN A 137 20.37 10.92 -3.00
N ALA A 138 20.39 12.12 -2.41
CA ALA A 138 21.09 13.29 -2.95
C ALA A 138 22.61 13.17 -2.78
N GLU A 139 23.06 12.52 -1.70
CA GLU A 139 24.47 12.31 -1.36
C GLU A 139 25.07 11.04 -1.98
N ALA A 140 24.23 10.17 -2.56
CA ALA A 140 24.72 9.05 -3.36
C ALA A 140 25.41 9.60 -4.61
N PRO A 141 26.71 9.32 -4.84
CA PRO A 141 27.34 9.71 -6.08
C PRO A 141 26.56 9.05 -7.21
N LYS A 142 26.22 9.82 -8.26
CA LYS A 142 25.66 9.30 -9.51
C LYS A 142 26.68 8.31 -10.09
N ALA A 143 26.66 7.07 -9.63
CA ALA A 143 27.41 5.98 -10.22
C ALA A 143 26.94 5.88 -11.67
N LYS A 144 27.88 6.12 -12.58
CA LYS A 144 27.69 6.31 -14.01
C LYS A 144 26.69 5.30 -14.56
N ALA A 145 25.76 5.80 -15.37
CA ALA A 145 25.04 4.99 -16.34
C ALA A 145 26.04 4.47 -17.37
N GLU A 146 26.72 3.36 -17.08
CA GLU A 146 27.22 2.50 -18.13
C GLU A 146 26.01 1.76 -18.70
N ALA A 147 25.59 2.18 -19.89
CA ALA A 147 24.61 1.48 -20.67
C ALA A 147 25.08 0.03 -20.83
N ARG A 148 24.42 -0.92 -20.16
CA ARG A 148 24.54 -2.33 -20.56
C ARG A 148 24.19 -2.38 -22.04
N PRO A 149 25.10 -2.82 -22.94
CA PRO A 149 24.74 -2.99 -24.33
C PRO A 149 23.54 -3.95 -24.35
N ARG A 150 22.47 -3.53 -25.04
CA ARG A 150 21.30 -4.38 -25.26
C ARG A 150 21.82 -5.63 -25.95
N GLY A 151 21.93 -6.73 -25.21
CA GLY A 151 22.25 -8.03 -25.78
C GLY A 151 21.21 -8.33 -26.84
N GLY A 152 21.61 -8.21 -28.10
CA GLY A 152 20.80 -8.64 -29.22
C GLY A 152 20.49 -10.14 -29.07
N PRO A 153 19.37 -10.62 -29.65
CA PRO A 153 19.07 -12.05 -29.65
C PRO A 153 20.27 -12.82 -30.21
N PRO A 154 20.63 -13.99 -29.64
CA PRO A 154 21.79 -14.75 -30.08
C PRO A 154 21.66 -15.09 -31.57
N ALA A 155 22.61 -14.60 -32.37
CA ALA A 155 22.77 -15.01 -33.75
C ALA A 155 23.18 -16.49 -33.79
N GLY A 156 22.37 -17.34 -34.42
CA GLY A 156 22.82 -18.69 -34.80
C GLY A 156 21.75 -19.78 -34.77
N LYS A 157 20.98 -19.89 -35.86
CA LYS A 157 21.09 -21.00 -36.84
C LYS A 157 20.16 -20.69 -38.02
N ALA A 158 20.74 -20.25 -39.13
CA ALA A 158 20.05 -20.25 -40.42
C ALA A 158 19.60 -21.68 -40.75
N PRO A 159 18.38 -21.92 -41.26
CA PRO A 159 18.02 -23.23 -41.77
C PRO A 159 18.87 -23.52 -43.02
N ALA A 160 19.56 -24.66 -43.01
CA ALA A 160 20.29 -25.16 -44.16
C ALA A 160 19.36 -25.23 -45.37
N LYS A 161 19.69 -24.48 -46.43
CA LYS A 161 19.06 -24.63 -47.75
C LYS A 161 19.33 -26.07 -48.21
N LYS A 162 18.27 -26.87 -48.34
CA LYS A 162 18.33 -28.11 -49.11
C LYS A 162 18.42 -27.74 -50.59
N GLU A 163 19.62 -27.76 -51.14
CA GLU A 163 19.81 -27.92 -52.58
C GLU A 163 19.30 -29.32 -52.96
N LYS A 164 18.13 -29.38 -53.60
CA LYS A 164 17.75 -30.55 -54.38
C LYS A 164 18.40 -30.39 -55.75
N ALA A 165 19.53 -31.06 -55.94
CA ALA A 165 20.12 -31.25 -57.26
C ALA A 165 19.15 -32.04 -58.14
N ALA A 166 18.96 -31.54 -59.35
CA ALA A 166 18.32 -32.23 -60.45
C ALA A 166 19.32 -33.22 -61.07
N LYS A 167 18.95 -34.50 -61.10
CA LYS A 167 19.13 -35.42 -62.23
C LYS A 167 18.40 -36.72 -61.94
#